data_AF-A0A2V7T5S3-F1
#
_entry.id   AF-A0A2V7T5S3-F1
#
_cell.length_a   1.000
_cell.length_b   1.000
_cell.length_c   1.000
_cell.angle_alpha   90.00
_cell.angle_beta   90.00
_cell.angle_gamma   90.00
#
_symmetry.space_group_name_H-M   'P 1'
#
loop_
_entity.id
_entity.type
_entity.pdbx_description
1 polymer ?
#
loop_
_entity_poly.entity_id
_entity_poly.type
_entity_poly.pdbx_seq_one_letter_code
_entity_poly.pdbx_strand_id
1 'polypeptide(L)'
;VPDMVEFEGRSTRWEDVPTEDLARDQRYWKLDPNEAWHGYRTVGPDLAMVDPTKLMLTTPGIDHGSGNYQRTGVPATVLANYLRENHIIPEKNDLNSILFLMTPAVGEGKVAFLLAELERFKALYEADAPLARVVPGVTARYPKRYLGYSLRQLCDEIHRFFVERDVKELQRRCFRFESFPEQAMSARDAVQATVAGEVDYVPMASVRGRIAGTLALIYPPGIGIVVPGERYDARAQPMIDYFLAFEESCNRFPGFSYEVQGVYQEPDGDGVRFYTYVVRERERARTRQAHSTMDSTLSRST
;
A
#
# COMPACT_ATOMS: atom_id res chain seq x y z
N VAL A 1 19.60 -0.95 5.12
CA VAL A 1 20.89 -1.66 5.32
C VAL A 1 21.09 -1.83 6.82
N PRO A 2 21.92 -2.78 7.28
CA PRO A 2 22.24 -2.88 8.70
C PRO A 2 22.96 -1.62 9.19
N ASP A 3 22.81 -1.30 10.49
CA ASP A 3 23.53 -0.18 11.11
C ASP A 3 25.03 -0.50 11.30
N MET A 4 25.32 -1.76 11.62
CA MET A 4 26.67 -2.26 11.90
C MET A 4 26.93 -3.54 11.10
N VAL A 5 28.17 -3.71 10.62
CA VAL A 5 28.62 -4.90 9.88
C VAL A 5 30.01 -5.33 10.36
N GLU A 6 30.40 -6.58 10.06
CA GLU A 6 31.76 -7.04 10.27
C GLU A 6 32.64 -6.65 9.07
N PHE A 7 33.70 -5.89 9.33
CA PHE A 7 34.72 -5.51 8.35
C PHE A 7 36.11 -5.67 8.97
N GLU A 8 36.99 -6.44 8.31
CA GLU A 8 38.35 -6.76 8.79
C GLU A 8 38.41 -7.26 10.25
N GLY A 9 37.43 -8.08 10.65
CA GLY A 9 37.34 -8.64 12.00
C GLY A 9 36.89 -7.63 13.07
N ARG A 10 36.32 -6.48 12.68
CA ARG A 10 35.78 -5.46 13.57
C ARG A 10 34.33 -5.14 13.25
N SER A 11 33.57 -4.75 14.26
CA SER A 11 32.24 -4.17 14.06
C SER A 11 32.40 -2.71 13.61
N THR A 12 31.91 -2.41 12.42
CA THR A 12 32.06 -1.13 11.72
C THR A 12 30.69 -0.65 11.29
N ARG A 13 30.44 0.66 11.31
CA ARG A 13 29.19 1.21 10.76
C ARG A 13 29.13 0.93 9.26
N TRP A 14 27.95 0.65 8.75
CA TRP A 14 27.80 0.29 7.34
C TRP A 14 28.32 1.40 6.40
N GLU A 15 28.07 2.67 6.74
CA GLU A 15 28.53 3.84 5.98
C GLU A 15 30.05 4.10 6.06
N ASP A 16 30.75 3.49 7.02
CA ASP A 16 32.19 3.64 7.20
C ASP A 16 33.00 2.55 6.45
N VAL A 17 32.33 1.55 5.86
CA VAL A 17 32.97 0.54 5.00
C VAL A 17 33.36 1.18 3.66
N PRO A 18 34.56 0.92 3.11
CA PRO A 18 34.95 1.47 1.82
C PRO A 18 33.96 1.09 0.70
N THR A 19 33.62 2.07 -0.14
CA THR A 19 32.61 1.90 -1.21
C THR A 19 32.95 0.75 -2.16
N GLU A 20 34.23 0.52 -2.48
CA GLU A 20 34.67 -0.59 -3.34
C GLU A 20 34.35 -1.96 -2.73
N ASP A 21 34.42 -2.09 -1.41
CA ASP A 21 34.07 -3.32 -0.71
C ASP A 21 32.55 -3.51 -0.67
N LEU A 22 31.81 -2.45 -0.36
CA LEU A 22 30.34 -2.45 -0.41
C LEU A 22 29.82 -2.86 -1.79
N ALA A 23 30.46 -2.39 -2.86
CA ALA A 23 30.06 -2.67 -4.24
C ALA A 23 30.35 -4.10 -4.71
N ARG A 24 31.31 -4.80 -4.09
CA ARG A 24 31.79 -6.12 -4.54
C ARG A 24 31.27 -7.28 -3.71
N ASP A 25 30.88 -7.03 -2.46
CA ASP A 25 30.49 -8.08 -1.54
C ASP A 25 29.01 -7.99 -1.14
N GLN A 26 28.26 -9.04 -1.49
CA GLN A 26 26.85 -9.17 -1.17
C GLN A 26 26.55 -9.21 0.33
N ARG A 27 27.52 -9.59 1.19
CA ARG A 27 27.29 -9.76 2.62
C ARG A 27 26.77 -8.49 3.30
N TYR A 28 27.15 -7.32 2.80
CA TYR A 28 26.70 -6.02 3.34
C TYR A 28 25.25 -5.68 3.00
N TRP A 29 24.60 -6.51 2.19
CA TRP A 29 23.25 -6.30 1.68
C TRP A 29 22.29 -7.42 2.08
N LYS A 30 22.76 -8.50 2.70
CA LYS A 30 21.93 -9.66 3.05
C LYS A 30 20.87 -9.33 4.09
N LEU A 31 19.73 -10.02 3.99
CA LEU A 31 18.67 -10.01 4.99
C LEU A 31 18.84 -11.22 5.90
N ASP A 32 19.83 -11.14 6.81
CA ASP A 32 20.19 -12.27 7.66
C ASP A 32 19.12 -12.56 8.74
N PRO A 33 18.92 -13.84 9.11
CA PRO A 33 18.00 -14.20 10.17
C PRO A 33 18.30 -13.48 11.49
N ASN A 34 17.25 -13.07 12.20
CA ASN A 34 17.28 -12.39 13.50
C ASN A 34 17.82 -10.95 13.49
N GLU A 35 18.11 -10.37 12.32
CA GLU A 35 18.43 -8.95 12.19
C GLU A 35 17.15 -8.09 12.25
N ALA A 36 17.12 -7.10 13.15
CA ALA A 36 15.91 -6.31 13.37
C ALA A 36 15.70 -5.23 12.30
N TRP A 37 16.78 -4.70 11.72
CA TRP A 37 16.76 -3.49 10.88
C TRP A 37 15.85 -3.62 9.64
N HIS A 38 15.69 -4.84 9.09
CA HIS A 38 14.90 -5.08 7.90
C HIS A 38 13.40 -5.34 8.16
N GLY A 39 12.98 -5.48 9.42
CA GLY A 39 11.57 -5.62 9.81
C GLY A 39 10.87 -6.95 9.47
N TYR A 40 11.49 -7.86 8.72
CA TYR A 40 10.97 -9.23 8.55
C TYR A 40 11.07 -10.05 9.84
N ARG A 41 9.92 -10.54 10.34
CA ARG A 41 9.86 -11.40 11.55
C ARG A 41 10.50 -12.77 11.36
N THR A 42 10.53 -13.26 10.13
CA THR A 42 11.07 -14.58 9.80
C THR A 42 11.66 -14.50 8.40
N VAL A 43 12.96 -14.73 8.30
CA VAL A 43 13.72 -14.82 7.06
C VAL A 43 14.65 -16.03 7.16
N GLY A 44 14.77 -16.79 6.07
CA GLY A 44 15.70 -17.92 6.00
C GLY A 44 17.14 -17.43 5.73
N PRO A 45 18.16 -18.22 6.10
CA PRO A 45 19.54 -17.90 5.74
C PRO A 45 19.69 -17.87 4.21
N ASP A 46 20.48 -16.92 3.70
CA ASP A 46 20.76 -16.74 2.27
C ASP A 46 19.52 -16.63 1.36
N LEU A 47 18.37 -16.23 1.92
CA LEU A 47 17.10 -16.19 1.19
C LEU A 47 16.95 -14.94 0.33
N ALA A 48 17.39 -13.79 0.83
CA ALA A 48 17.16 -12.50 0.20
C ALA A 48 18.24 -11.47 0.57
N MET A 49 18.36 -10.43 -0.25
CA MET A 49 19.23 -9.28 -0.02
C MET A 49 18.55 -7.99 -0.48
N VAL A 50 19.04 -6.86 0.03
CA VAL A 50 18.74 -5.53 -0.49
C VAL A 50 19.34 -5.40 -1.88
N ASP A 51 18.53 -4.90 -2.82
CA ASP A 51 19.04 -4.49 -4.11
C ASP A 51 19.69 -3.10 -4.00
N PRO A 52 21.02 -2.97 -4.17
CA PRO A 52 21.72 -1.69 -4.05
C PRO A 52 21.32 -0.67 -5.11
N THR A 53 20.66 -1.10 -6.20
CA THR A 53 20.17 -0.21 -7.26
C THR A 53 18.79 0.38 -6.95
N LYS A 54 18.16 -0.04 -5.85
CA LYS A 54 16.90 0.51 -5.35
C LYS A 54 17.20 1.41 -4.15
N LEU A 55 17.42 2.70 -4.41
CA LEU A 55 17.66 3.69 -3.37
C LEU A 55 16.35 3.99 -2.63
N MET A 56 16.08 3.18 -1.61
CA MET A 56 14.92 3.31 -0.74
C MET A 56 15.30 4.06 0.53
N LEU A 57 14.62 5.18 0.78
CA LEU A 57 14.74 5.94 2.01
C LEU A 57 13.51 5.70 2.88
N THR A 58 13.71 5.62 4.19
CA THR A 58 12.62 5.59 5.16
C THR A 58 12.40 6.97 5.76
N THR A 59 11.16 7.30 6.05
CA THR A 59 10.79 8.54 6.72
C THR A 59 10.37 8.26 8.17
N PRO A 60 10.58 9.20 9.11
CA PRO A 60 10.17 9.03 10.50
C PRO A 60 8.70 8.64 10.66
N GLY A 61 8.37 7.88 11.70
CA GLY A 61 7.00 7.47 12.02
C GLY A 61 6.85 6.01 12.41
N ILE A 62 7.82 5.16 12.06
CA ILE A 62 7.89 3.76 12.49
C ILE A 62 9.25 3.54 13.15
N ASP A 63 9.24 2.93 14.33
CA ASP A 63 10.44 2.53 15.02
C ASP A 63 10.97 1.23 14.42
N HIS A 64 12.21 1.24 13.94
CA HIS A 64 12.80 0.11 13.23
C HIS A 64 12.99 -1.13 14.12
N GLY A 65 13.32 -0.95 15.40
CA GLY A 65 13.55 -2.05 16.32
C GLY A 65 12.26 -2.76 16.75
N SER A 66 11.25 -2.00 17.15
CA SER A 66 9.98 -2.54 17.64
C SER A 66 8.93 -2.75 16.55
N GLY A 67 9.08 -2.09 15.38
CA GLY A 67 8.07 -2.03 14.34
C GLY A 67 6.84 -1.20 14.73
N ASN A 68 6.84 -0.54 15.88
CA ASN A 68 5.71 0.25 16.38
C ASN A 68 5.67 1.65 15.75
N TYR A 69 4.48 2.26 15.75
CA TYR A 69 4.40 3.66 15.37
C TYR A 69 5.10 4.53 16.41
N GLN A 70 5.85 5.53 15.93
CA GLN A 70 6.42 6.58 16.77
C GLN A 70 5.34 7.62 17.11
N ARG A 71 5.62 8.49 18.10
CA ARG A 71 4.71 9.57 18.50
C ARG A 71 4.47 10.60 17.39
N THR A 72 5.50 10.87 16.59
CA THR A 72 5.49 11.82 15.48
C THR A 72 6.00 11.12 14.23
N GLY A 73 5.60 11.59 13.06
CA GLY A 73 6.04 11.02 11.79
C GLY A 73 6.01 12.02 10.65
N VAL A 74 6.71 11.66 9.58
CA VAL A 74 6.72 12.39 8.31
C VAL A 74 6.21 11.41 7.24
N PRO A 75 4.92 11.47 6.87
CA PRO A 75 4.37 10.60 5.84
C PRO A 75 5.10 10.80 4.51
N ALA A 76 5.51 9.71 3.88
CA ALA A 76 6.30 9.76 2.64
C ALA A 76 5.54 10.44 1.48
N THR A 77 4.21 10.43 1.50
CA THR A 77 3.37 11.15 0.52
C THR A 77 3.57 12.68 0.57
N VAL A 78 3.85 13.25 1.75
CA VAL A 78 4.11 14.69 1.88
C VAL A 78 5.46 15.03 1.26
N LEU A 79 6.49 14.25 1.57
CA LEU A 79 7.81 14.38 0.96
C LEU A 79 7.77 14.19 -0.56
N ALA A 80 7.04 13.17 -1.04
CA ALA A 80 6.91 12.91 -2.47
C ALA A 80 6.25 14.08 -3.23
N ASN A 81 5.21 14.70 -2.66
CA ASN A 81 4.60 15.88 -3.26
C ASN A 81 5.55 17.09 -3.27
N TYR A 82 6.28 17.33 -2.17
CA TYR A 82 7.33 18.37 -2.15
C TYR A 82 8.38 18.13 -3.24
N LEU A 83 8.89 16.91 -3.37
CA LEU A 83 9.91 16.59 -4.36
C LEU A 83 9.40 16.79 -5.80
N ARG A 84 8.15 16.42 -6.09
CA ARG A 84 7.53 16.65 -7.41
C ARG A 84 7.41 18.13 -7.77
N GLU A 85 7.06 18.98 -6.79
CA GLU A 85 7.03 20.44 -6.96
C GLU A 85 8.43 21.00 -7.29
N ASN A 86 9.48 20.32 -6.84
CA ASN A 86 10.89 20.66 -7.10
C ASN A 86 11.51 19.80 -8.21
N HIS A 87 10.69 19.24 -9.11
CA HIS A 87 11.09 18.48 -10.29
C HIS A 87 11.90 17.20 -10.03
N ILE A 88 11.77 16.63 -8.83
CA ILE A 88 12.31 15.31 -8.48
C ILE A 88 11.15 14.33 -8.42
N ILE A 89 11.14 13.36 -9.34
CA ILE A 89 10.10 12.35 -9.44
C ILE A 89 10.59 11.07 -8.77
N PRO A 90 10.12 10.72 -7.56
CA PRO A 90 10.35 9.40 -7.01
C PRO A 90 9.63 8.34 -7.85
N GLU A 91 10.17 7.13 -7.89
CA GLU A 91 9.53 5.98 -8.53
C GLU A 91 8.20 5.65 -7.82
N LYS A 92 8.28 5.53 -6.50
CA LYS A 92 7.10 5.32 -5.66
C LYS A 92 7.32 5.87 -4.26
N ASN A 93 6.22 6.07 -3.55
CA ASN A 93 6.20 6.30 -2.12
C ASN A 93 5.12 5.42 -1.49
N ASP A 94 5.41 4.85 -0.33
CA ASP A 94 4.45 4.08 0.46
C ASP A 94 3.96 4.96 1.62
N LEU A 95 3.76 4.40 2.82
CA LEU A 95 3.37 5.17 4.02
C LEU A 95 4.56 5.96 4.61
N ASN A 96 5.67 5.25 4.87
CA ASN A 96 6.89 5.78 5.52
C ASN A 96 8.17 5.42 4.76
N SER A 97 8.07 5.21 3.44
CA SER A 97 9.20 4.93 2.57
C SER A 97 9.03 5.60 1.20
N ILE A 98 10.13 5.98 0.58
CA ILE A 98 10.20 6.58 -0.75
C ILE A 98 11.35 5.93 -1.53
N LEU A 99 11.12 5.63 -2.80
CA LEU A 99 12.04 4.87 -3.65
C LEU A 99 12.48 5.68 -4.87
N PHE A 100 13.78 5.61 -5.15
CA PHE A 100 14.40 6.10 -6.39
C PHE A 100 15.13 4.94 -7.08
N LEU A 101 14.98 4.84 -8.40
CA LEU A 101 15.67 3.82 -9.20
C LEU A 101 17.04 4.33 -9.63
N MET A 102 18.09 3.61 -9.26
CA MET A 102 19.45 3.89 -9.65
C MET A 102 19.78 3.10 -10.92
N THR A 103 20.19 3.82 -11.96
CA THR A 103 20.67 3.24 -13.21
C THR A 103 21.96 3.95 -13.61
N PRO A 104 22.75 3.43 -14.56
CA PRO A 104 23.91 4.14 -15.10
C PRO A 104 23.60 5.55 -15.66
N ALA A 105 22.33 5.90 -15.90
CA ALA A 105 21.90 7.24 -16.31
C ALA A 105 21.76 8.26 -15.15
N VAL A 106 21.96 7.81 -13.91
CA VAL A 106 21.93 8.63 -12.70
C VAL A 106 23.36 8.97 -12.32
N GLY A 107 23.80 10.19 -12.67
CA GLY A 107 25.12 10.71 -12.28
C GLY A 107 25.09 11.43 -10.93
N GLU A 108 26.29 11.72 -10.40
CA GLU A 108 26.50 12.37 -9.10
C GLU A 108 25.72 13.68 -8.93
N GLY A 109 25.64 14.52 -9.98
CA GLY A 109 24.89 15.78 -9.93
C GLY A 109 23.40 15.59 -9.64
N LYS A 110 22.78 14.51 -10.14
CA LYS A 110 21.37 14.21 -9.83
C LYS A 110 21.19 13.75 -8.39
N VAL A 111 22.13 12.96 -7.88
CA VAL A 111 22.12 12.50 -6.48
C VAL A 111 22.35 13.68 -5.52
N ALA A 112 23.31 14.55 -5.83
CA ALA A 112 23.58 15.77 -5.07
C ALA A 112 22.36 16.70 -5.04
N PHE A 113 21.65 16.84 -6.17
CA PHE A 113 20.41 17.61 -6.23
C PHE A 113 19.31 17.00 -5.33
N LEU A 114 19.13 15.68 -5.36
CA LEU A 114 18.22 14.99 -4.44
C LEU A 114 18.58 15.24 -2.97
N LEU A 115 19.85 15.09 -2.60
CA LEU A 115 20.29 15.34 -1.22
C LEU A 115 20.01 16.78 -0.78
N ALA A 116 20.29 17.77 -1.63
CA ALA A 116 20.02 19.17 -1.35
C ALA A 116 18.52 19.45 -1.14
N GLU A 117 17.63 18.80 -1.91
CA GLU A 117 16.18 18.92 -1.72
C GLU A 117 15.70 18.24 -0.44
N LEU A 118 16.28 17.09 -0.07
CA LEU A 118 15.97 16.41 1.19
C LEU A 118 16.38 17.26 2.40
N GLU A 119 17.56 17.88 2.37
CA GLU A 119 18.01 18.81 3.41
C GLU A 119 17.10 20.05 3.49
N ARG A 120 16.69 20.60 2.33
CA ARG A 120 15.76 21.74 2.31
C ARG A 120 14.40 21.37 2.89
N PHE A 121 13.86 20.21 2.53
CA PHE A 121 12.62 19.71 3.13
C PHE A 121 12.74 19.57 4.65
N LYS A 122 13.85 19.00 5.13
CA LYS A 122 14.15 18.90 6.56
C LYS A 122 14.15 20.27 7.24
N ALA A 123 14.82 21.26 6.66
CA ALA A 123 14.85 22.62 7.21
C ALA A 123 13.45 23.27 7.23
N LEU A 124 12.64 23.06 6.19
CA LEU A 124 11.24 23.51 6.14
C LEU A 124 10.38 22.85 7.21
N TYR A 125 10.57 21.55 7.44
CA TYR A 125 9.89 20.81 8.51
C TYR A 125 10.32 21.30 9.89
N GLU A 126 11.61 21.52 10.10
CA GLU A 126 12.15 22.01 11.37
C GLU A 126 11.60 23.39 11.74
N ALA A 127 11.55 24.30 10.76
CA ALA A 127 11.00 25.64 10.90
C ALA A 127 9.46 25.72 10.90
N ASP A 128 8.77 24.57 10.78
CA ASP A 128 7.33 24.47 10.60
C ASP A 128 6.76 25.43 9.54
N ALA A 129 7.35 25.39 8.34
CA ALA A 129 7.01 26.29 7.27
C ALA A 129 5.51 26.21 6.89
N PRO A 130 4.90 27.32 6.43
CA PRO A 130 3.55 27.30 5.87
C PRO A 130 3.45 26.29 4.73
N LEU A 131 2.39 25.48 4.72
CA LEU A 131 2.22 24.39 3.75
C LEU A 131 2.20 24.91 2.30
N ALA A 132 1.67 26.11 2.08
CA ALA A 132 1.65 26.76 0.77
C ALA A 132 3.05 27.07 0.20
N ARG A 133 4.08 27.13 1.05
CA ARG A 133 5.48 27.25 0.61
C ARG A 133 6.07 25.89 0.22
N VAL A 134 5.58 24.81 0.82
CA VAL A 134 6.12 23.45 0.66
C VAL A 134 5.50 22.73 -0.54
N VAL A 135 4.17 22.82 -0.69
CA VAL A 135 3.40 22.16 -1.75
C VAL A 135 2.38 23.14 -2.37
N PRO A 136 2.86 24.18 -3.06
CA PRO A 136 2.00 25.26 -3.56
C PRO A 136 0.86 24.76 -4.46
N GLY A 137 1.11 23.81 -5.35
CA GLY A 137 0.10 23.24 -6.25
C GLY A 137 -1.03 22.54 -5.52
N VAL A 138 -0.72 21.76 -4.47
CA VAL A 138 -1.73 21.11 -3.63
C VAL A 138 -2.59 22.14 -2.90
N THR A 139 -1.97 23.14 -2.28
CA THR A 139 -2.70 24.18 -1.55
C THR A 139 -3.55 25.07 -2.45
N ALA A 140 -3.09 25.35 -3.68
CA ALA A 140 -3.87 26.09 -4.67
C ALA A 140 -5.08 25.31 -5.18
N ARG A 141 -4.95 23.97 -5.30
CA ARG A 141 -6.06 23.09 -5.71
C ARG A 141 -7.09 22.88 -4.61
N TYR A 142 -6.66 22.84 -3.34
CA TYR A 142 -7.53 22.60 -2.18
C TYR A 142 -7.44 23.74 -1.14
N PRO A 143 -7.72 24.99 -1.51
CA PRO A 143 -7.47 26.16 -0.65
C PRO A 143 -8.37 26.13 0.60
N LYS A 144 -9.62 25.69 0.48
CA LYS A 144 -10.54 25.54 1.62
C LYS A 144 -9.99 24.61 2.71
N ARG A 145 -9.27 23.55 2.31
CA ARG A 145 -8.77 22.51 3.21
C ARG A 145 -7.45 22.89 3.88
N TYR A 146 -6.59 23.64 3.19
CA TYR A 146 -5.20 23.87 3.60
C TYR A 146 -4.84 25.34 3.86
N LEU A 147 -5.83 26.26 3.85
CA LEU A 147 -5.58 27.66 4.20
C LEU A 147 -5.02 27.77 5.63
N GLY A 148 -3.85 28.39 5.76
CA GLY A 148 -3.19 28.59 7.05
C GLY A 148 -2.51 27.36 7.66
N TYR A 149 -2.50 26.22 6.96
CA TYR A 149 -1.83 25.00 7.44
C TYR A 149 -0.31 25.16 7.47
N SER A 150 0.32 24.52 8.45
CA SER A 150 1.78 24.32 8.50
C SER A 150 2.17 22.90 8.07
N LEU A 151 3.44 22.71 7.76
CA LEU A 151 3.98 21.41 7.35
C LEU A 151 3.88 20.36 8.47
N ARG A 152 4.21 20.72 9.71
CA ARG A 152 4.11 19.77 10.85
C ARG A 152 2.68 19.41 11.11
N GLN A 153 1.76 20.38 11.07
CA GLN A 153 0.34 20.10 11.29
C GLN A 153 -0.17 19.03 10.31
N LEU A 154 0.13 19.16 9.00
CA LEU A 154 -0.26 18.17 8.02
C LEU A 154 0.38 16.80 8.29
N CYS A 155 1.69 16.77 8.56
CA CYS A 155 2.42 15.52 8.83
C CYS A 155 1.84 14.81 10.05
N ASP A 156 1.56 15.54 11.13
CA ASP A 156 1.01 15.00 12.37
C ASP A 156 -0.44 14.53 12.20
N GLU A 157 -1.27 15.21 11.40
CA GLU A 157 -2.64 14.79 11.11
C GLU A 157 -2.66 13.46 10.33
N ILE A 158 -1.86 13.33 9.26
CA ILE A 158 -1.78 12.11 8.46
C ILE A 158 -1.13 10.98 9.27
N HIS A 159 -0.04 11.26 9.99
CA HIS A 159 0.62 10.27 10.84
C HIS A 159 -0.33 9.72 11.90
N ARG A 160 -1.05 10.60 12.61
CA ARG A 160 -2.04 10.20 13.60
C ARG A 160 -3.14 9.35 13.00
N PHE A 161 -3.61 9.69 11.79
CA PHE A 161 -4.57 8.85 11.08
C PHE A 161 -4.02 7.43 10.83
N PHE A 162 -2.77 7.29 10.39
CA PHE A 162 -2.14 5.97 10.22
C PHE A 162 -2.06 5.18 11.53
N VAL A 163 -1.81 5.85 12.65
CA VAL A 163 -1.81 5.25 13.99
C VAL A 163 -3.23 4.82 14.41
N GLU A 164 -4.21 5.71 14.28
CA GLU A 164 -5.61 5.50 14.66
C GLU A 164 -6.25 4.33 13.90
N ARG A 165 -5.91 4.17 12.61
CA ARG A 165 -6.40 3.07 11.76
C ARG A 165 -5.49 1.84 11.74
N ASP A 166 -4.34 1.90 12.41
CA ASP A 166 -3.26 0.89 12.35
C ASP A 166 -3.03 0.36 10.92
N VAL A 167 -2.80 1.29 9.98
CA VAL A 167 -2.81 0.99 8.54
C VAL A 167 -1.76 -0.06 8.17
N LYS A 168 -0.60 -0.07 8.83
CA LYS A 168 0.44 -1.10 8.62
C LYS A 168 -0.05 -2.50 9.01
N GLU A 169 -0.86 -2.61 10.05
CA GLU A 169 -1.38 -3.89 10.53
C GLU A 169 -2.52 -4.36 9.64
N LEU A 170 -3.40 -3.46 9.20
CA LEU A 170 -4.37 -3.75 8.16
C LEU A 170 -3.67 -4.29 6.90
N GLN A 171 -2.64 -3.59 6.42
CA GLN A 171 -1.82 -4.05 5.30
C GLN A 171 -1.25 -5.45 5.57
N ARG A 172 -0.64 -5.67 6.75
CA ARG A 172 -0.07 -6.97 7.13
C ARG A 172 -1.13 -8.07 7.07
N ARG A 173 -2.32 -7.82 7.60
CA ARG A 173 -3.43 -8.79 7.69
C ARG A 173 -3.98 -9.15 6.32
N CYS A 174 -4.03 -8.22 5.36
CA CYS A 174 -4.45 -8.51 3.98
C CYS A 174 -3.65 -9.64 3.33
N PHE A 175 -2.37 -9.80 3.71
CA PHE A 175 -1.47 -10.79 3.12
C PHE A 175 -1.16 -11.97 4.05
N ARG A 176 -2.02 -12.23 5.05
CA ARG A 176 -1.94 -13.45 5.87
C ARG A 176 -2.85 -14.53 5.33
N PHE A 177 -2.35 -15.76 5.36
CA PHE A 177 -3.11 -16.94 4.95
C PHE A 177 -4.49 -17.02 5.64
N GLU A 178 -4.58 -16.64 6.91
CA GLU A 178 -5.84 -16.59 7.66
C GLU A 178 -6.89 -15.64 7.04
N SER A 179 -6.46 -14.57 6.37
CA SER A 179 -7.31 -13.56 5.75
C SER A 179 -7.59 -13.82 4.26
N PHE A 180 -7.00 -14.85 3.65
CA PHE A 180 -7.27 -15.15 2.25
C PHE A 180 -8.72 -15.62 2.06
N PRO A 181 -9.52 -14.95 1.23
CA PRO A 181 -10.93 -15.30 1.05
C PRO A 181 -11.15 -16.66 0.38
N GLU A 182 -12.40 -17.12 0.40
CA GLU A 182 -12.87 -18.20 -0.46
C GLU A 182 -12.74 -17.83 -1.95
N GLN A 183 -12.10 -18.69 -2.74
CA GLN A 183 -12.15 -18.64 -4.21
C GLN A 183 -13.49 -19.24 -4.69
N ALA A 184 -14.55 -18.42 -4.74
CA ALA A 184 -15.90 -18.87 -5.08
C ALA A 184 -16.07 -19.28 -6.56
N MET A 185 -15.23 -18.76 -7.45
CA MET A 185 -15.13 -19.18 -8.86
C MET A 185 -13.73 -18.94 -9.41
N SER A 186 -13.38 -19.48 -10.57
CA SER A 186 -12.05 -19.24 -11.13
C SER A 186 -11.89 -17.76 -11.55
N ALA A 187 -10.65 -17.24 -11.49
CA ALA A 187 -10.37 -15.89 -11.95
C ALA A 187 -10.73 -15.68 -13.43
N ARG A 188 -10.62 -16.74 -14.25
CA ARG A 188 -11.06 -16.72 -15.65
C ARG A 188 -12.57 -16.47 -15.76
N ASP A 189 -13.38 -17.21 -15.00
CA ASP A 189 -14.84 -17.09 -15.06
C ASP A 189 -15.29 -15.72 -14.55
N ALA A 190 -14.68 -15.21 -13.48
CA ALA A 190 -14.95 -13.87 -12.97
C ALA A 190 -14.62 -12.77 -14.00
N VAL A 191 -13.46 -12.86 -14.67
CA VAL A 191 -13.09 -11.92 -15.73
C VAL A 191 -14.04 -12.05 -16.93
N GLN A 192 -14.45 -13.26 -17.31
CA GLN A 192 -15.44 -13.48 -18.38
C GLN A 192 -16.79 -12.86 -18.03
N ALA A 193 -17.26 -13.01 -16.79
CA ALA A 193 -18.49 -12.37 -16.31
C ALA A 193 -18.39 -10.84 -16.39
N THR A 194 -17.25 -10.26 -15.99
CA THR A 194 -16.99 -8.81 -16.12
C THR A 194 -17.02 -8.35 -17.58
N VAL A 195 -16.37 -9.07 -18.49
CA VAL A 195 -16.39 -8.76 -19.94
C VAL A 195 -17.80 -8.89 -20.53
N ALA A 196 -18.58 -9.85 -20.05
CA ALA A 196 -19.97 -10.07 -20.49
C ALA A 196 -20.97 -9.07 -19.87
N GLY A 197 -20.53 -8.16 -18.99
CA GLY A 197 -21.42 -7.22 -18.28
C GLY A 197 -22.30 -7.90 -17.22
N GLU A 198 -21.96 -9.11 -16.78
CA GLU A 198 -22.66 -9.87 -15.74
C GLU A 198 -22.17 -9.49 -14.33
N VAL A 199 -22.00 -8.19 -14.10
CA VAL A 199 -21.48 -7.59 -12.87
C VAL A 199 -22.38 -6.47 -12.39
N ASP A 200 -22.32 -6.19 -11.09
CA ASP A 200 -22.85 -4.99 -10.49
C ASP A 200 -21.70 -4.07 -10.09
N TYR A 201 -21.88 -2.77 -10.26
CA TYR A 201 -20.96 -1.75 -9.81
C TYR A 201 -21.43 -1.21 -8.46
N VAL A 202 -20.70 -1.54 -7.39
CA VAL A 202 -21.16 -1.30 -6.01
C VAL A 202 -20.12 -0.53 -5.21
N PRO A 203 -20.54 0.25 -4.19
CA PRO A 203 -19.61 0.84 -3.25
C PRO A 203 -18.80 -0.23 -2.51
N MET A 204 -17.54 0.06 -2.19
CA MET A 204 -16.66 -0.83 -1.43
C MET A 204 -17.29 -1.23 -0.08
N ALA A 205 -18.01 -0.32 0.57
CA ALA A 205 -18.75 -0.61 1.81
C ALA A 205 -19.86 -1.67 1.66
N SER A 206 -20.29 -1.99 0.44
CA SER A 206 -21.40 -2.90 0.13
C SER A 206 -20.93 -4.23 -0.50
N VAL A 207 -19.63 -4.49 -0.59
CA VAL A 207 -19.08 -5.68 -1.27
C VAL A 207 -19.22 -6.96 -0.45
N ARG A 208 -19.50 -6.87 0.86
CA ARG A 208 -19.52 -8.03 1.75
C ARG A 208 -20.42 -9.14 1.22
N GLY A 209 -19.87 -10.35 1.14
CA GLY A 209 -20.53 -11.55 0.63
C GLY A 209 -20.57 -11.65 -0.90
N ARG A 210 -20.15 -10.62 -1.65
CA ARG A 210 -20.15 -10.62 -3.12
C ARG A 210 -18.85 -11.23 -3.66
N ILE A 211 -18.84 -11.61 -4.94
CA ILE A 211 -17.66 -12.16 -5.63
C ILE A 211 -16.98 -11.02 -6.41
N ALA A 212 -15.67 -10.83 -6.25
CA ALA A 212 -14.90 -9.83 -6.99
C ALA A 212 -14.91 -10.13 -8.50
N GLY A 213 -15.30 -9.14 -9.31
CA GLY A 213 -15.24 -9.23 -10.78
C GLY A 213 -13.91 -8.73 -11.36
N THR A 214 -13.21 -7.87 -10.63
CA THR A 214 -11.92 -7.27 -11.01
C THR A 214 -10.87 -7.46 -9.92
N LEU A 215 -9.60 -7.35 -10.29
CA LEU A 215 -8.48 -7.33 -9.35
C LEU A 215 -8.55 -6.05 -8.53
N ALA A 216 -8.81 -6.13 -7.23
CA ALA A 216 -8.78 -4.97 -6.35
C ALA A 216 -7.39 -4.81 -5.74
N LEU A 217 -6.76 -3.66 -5.94
CA LEU A 217 -5.47 -3.31 -5.36
C LEU A 217 -5.38 -1.82 -5.02
N ILE A 218 -4.53 -1.51 -4.05
CA ILE A 218 -4.14 -0.14 -3.69
C ILE A 218 -2.63 -0.10 -3.43
N TYR A 219 -2.02 1.06 -3.69
CA TYR A 219 -0.62 1.33 -3.36
C TYR A 219 -0.53 2.08 -2.03
N PRO A 220 0.24 1.61 -1.04
CA PRO A 220 0.95 0.33 -0.98
C PRO A 220 0.03 -0.87 -0.64
N PRO A 221 0.45 -2.13 -0.91
CA PRO A 221 1.74 -2.51 -1.50
C PRO A 221 1.76 -2.56 -3.03
N GLY A 222 0.63 -2.31 -3.72
CA GLY A 222 0.61 -2.38 -5.19
C GLY A 222 0.55 -3.79 -5.77
N ILE A 223 0.09 -4.76 -4.97
CA ILE A 223 -0.20 -6.13 -5.42
C ILE A 223 -1.68 -6.44 -5.16
N GLY A 224 -2.21 -7.43 -5.87
CA GLY A 224 -3.61 -7.87 -5.75
C GLY A 224 -3.97 -8.18 -4.31
N ILE A 225 -4.91 -7.40 -3.76
CA ILE A 225 -5.45 -7.61 -2.41
C ILE A 225 -6.63 -8.58 -2.48
N VAL A 226 -7.51 -8.39 -3.47
CA VAL A 226 -8.58 -9.33 -3.81
C VAL A 226 -8.50 -9.65 -5.29
N VAL A 227 -8.40 -10.94 -5.59
CA VAL A 227 -8.27 -11.48 -6.95
C VAL A 227 -9.67 -11.76 -7.52
N PRO A 228 -9.90 -11.62 -8.84
CA PRO A 228 -11.18 -11.98 -9.44
C PRO A 228 -11.61 -13.39 -9.06
N GLY A 229 -12.90 -13.55 -8.74
CA GLY A 229 -13.50 -14.81 -8.32
C GLY A 229 -13.40 -15.11 -6.82
N GLU A 230 -12.61 -14.35 -6.07
CA GLU A 230 -12.62 -14.39 -4.61
C GLU A 230 -13.89 -13.72 -4.06
N ARG A 231 -14.43 -14.28 -2.98
CA ARG A 231 -15.58 -13.72 -2.26
C ARG A 231 -15.12 -12.77 -1.17
N TYR A 232 -15.75 -11.62 -1.05
CA TYR A 232 -15.60 -10.71 0.09
C TYR A 232 -16.27 -11.28 1.36
N ASP A 233 -15.85 -12.47 1.77
CA ASP A 233 -16.35 -13.19 2.93
C ASP A 233 -15.83 -12.59 4.26
N ALA A 234 -16.03 -13.30 5.37
CA ALA A 234 -15.56 -12.83 6.68
C ALA A 234 -14.01 -12.74 6.78
N ARG A 235 -13.27 -13.54 6.01
CA ARG A 235 -11.79 -13.53 6.01
C ARG A 235 -11.25 -12.34 5.24
N ALA A 236 -11.98 -11.88 4.22
CA ALA A 236 -11.67 -10.65 3.48
C ALA A 236 -11.92 -9.34 4.26
N GLN A 237 -12.43 -9.38 5.50
CA GLN A 237 -12.73 -8.16 6.26
C GLN A 237 -11.53 -7.19 6.37
N PRO A 238 -10.28 -7.63 6.65
CA PRO A 238 -9.13 -6.73 6.69
C PRO A 238 -8.89 -6.02 5.35
N MET A 239 -9.19 -6.67 4.23
CA MET A 239 -9.04 -6.10 2.89
C MET A 239 -10.05 -4.98 2.64
N ILE A 240 -11.31 -5.22 3.04
CA ILE A 240 -12.39 -4.21 2.98
C ILE A 240 -12.02 -3.02 3.88
N ASP A 241 -11.64 -3.28 5.13
CA ASP A 241 -11.24 -2.25 6.10
C ASP A 241 -10.06 -1.42 5.59
N TYR A 242 -9.10 -2.05 4.91
CA TYR A 242 -7.95 -1.38 4.29
C TYR A 242 -8.39 -0.43 3.17
N PHE A 243 -9.25 -0.87 2.24
CA PHE A 243 -9.78 0.02 1.21
C PHE A 243 -10.59 1.19 1.79
N LEU A 244 -11.43 0.93 2.80
CA LEU A 244 -12.21 1.97 3.46
C LEU A 244 -11.33 2.96 4.25
N ALA A 245 -10.23 2.50 4.84
CA ALA A 245 -9.26 3.40 5.46
C ALA A 245 -8.64 4.36 4.43
N PHE A 246 -8.31 3.89 3.22
CA PHE A 246 -7.81 4.79 2.18
C PHE A 246 -8.89 5.68 1.56
N GLU A 247 -10.13 5.21 1.45
CA GLU A 247 -11.27 6.07 1.09
C GLU A 247 -11.38 7.24 2.08
N GLU A 248 -11.32 6.96 3.39
CA GLU A 248 -11.31 8.00 4.42
C GLU A 248 -10.08 8.92 4.29
N SER A 249 -8.89 8.35 4.04
CA SER A 249 -7.67 9.11 3.84
C SER A 249 -7.78 10.10 2.67
N CYS A 250 -8.33 9.66 1.54
CA CYS A 250 -8.53 10.53 0.37
C CYS A 250 -9.48 11.70 0.68
N ASN A 251 -10.52 11.45 1.48
CA ASN A 251 -11.46 12.47 1.92
C ASN A 251 -10.87 13.45 2.95
N ARG A 252 -10.04 12.96 3.87
CA ARG A 252 -9.40 13.78 4.92
C ARG A 252 -8.24 14.62 4.39
N PHE A 253 -7.50 14.07 3.41
CA PHE A 253 -6.24 14.62 2.92
C PHE A 253 -6.24 14.73 1.38
N PRO A 254 -7.15 15.50 0.78
CA PRO A 254 -7.24 15.64 -0.67
C PRO A 254 -5.91 16.18 -1.24
N GLY A 255 -5.42 15.57 -2.33
CA GLY A 255 -4.09 15.87 -2.90
C GLY A 255 -2.95 14.97 -2.39
N PHE A 256 -3.17 14.20 -1.32
CA PHE A 256 -2.25 13.17 -0.83
C PHE A 256 -2.83 11.77 -0.99
N SER A 257 -3.59 11.56 -2.07
CA SER A 257 -4.30 10.32 -2.37
C SER A 257 -3.36 9.20 -2.83
N TYR A 258 -3.80 7.98 -2.60
CA TYR A 258 -3.14 6.76 -3.03
C TYR A 258 -3.78 6.20 -4.30
N GLU A 259 -2.99 5.53 -5.13
CA GLU A 259 -3.47 4.93 -6.38
C GLU A 259 -4.20 3.61 -6.10
N VAL A 260 -5.37 3.45 -6.74
CA VAL A 260 -6.19 2.24 -6.70
C VAL A 260 -6.36 1.68 -8.12
N GLN A 261 -6.45 0.36 -8.25
CA GLN A 261 -6.79 -0.30 -9.52
C GLN A 261 -7.81 -1.42 -9.29
N GLY A 262 -8.76 -1.55 -10.22
CA GLY A 262 -9.99 -2.36 -10.07
C GLY A 262 -10.89 -1.95 -8.91
N VAL A 263 -10.52 -0.88 -8.22
CA VAL A 263 -11.34 -0.04 -7.36
C VAL A 263 -11.28 1.35 -7.97
N TYR A 264 -12.41 2.05 -7.96
CA TYR A 264 -12.61 3.29 -8.69
C TYR A 264 -13.04 4.38 -7.70
N GLN A 265 -12.42 5.55 -7.78
CA GLN A 265 -12.77 6.69 -6.95
C GLN A 265 -13.88 7.49 -7.66
N GLU A 266 -15.12 7.34 -7.21
CA GLU A 266 -16.26 8.08 -7.73
C GLU A 266 -16.49 9.35 -6.91
N PRO A 267 -16.80 10.50 -7.54
CA PRO A 267 -17.16 11.71 -6.82
C PRO A 267 -18.39 11.49 -5.92
N ASP A 268 -18.31 11.93 -4.66
CA ASP A 268 -19.43 11.91 -3.71
C ASP A 268 -19.46 13.23 -2.92
N GLY A 269 -20.23 14.20 -3.44
CA GLY A 269 -20.22 15.58 -2.93
C GLY A 269 -18.86 16.26 -3.12
N ASP A 270 -18.28 16.78 -2.02
CA ASP A 270 -16.92 17.34 -1.99
C ASP A 270 -15.83 16.25 -1.83
N GLY A 271 -16.23 14.99 -1.71
CA GLY A 271 -15.37 13.85 -1.44
C GLY A 271 -15.34 12.80 -2.55
N VAL A 272 -14.80 11.63 -2.20
CA VAL A 272 -14.74 10.44 -3.04
C VAL A 272 -15.25 9.22 -2.31
N ARG A 273 -15.85 8.31 -3.06
CA ARG A 273 -16.26 6.99 -2.58
C ARG A 273 -15.70 5.92 -3.49
N PHE A 274 -15.22 4.83 -2.91
CA PHE A 274 -14.63 3.73 -3.65
C PHE A 274 -15.73 2.79 -4.13
N TYR A 275 -15.65 2.41 -5.40
CA TYR A 275 -16.52 1.43 -6.03
C TYR A 275 -15.70 0.31 -6.65
N THR A 276 -16.31 -0.85 -6.84
CA THR A 276 -15.70 -1.97 -7.57
C THR A 276 -16.77 -2.81 -8.27
N TYR A 277 -16.35 -3.62 -9.22
CA TYR A 277 -17.23 -4.57 -9.90
C TYR A 277 -17.29 -5.88 -9.13
N VAL A 278 -18.49 -6.36 -8.91
CA VAL A 278 -18.76 -7.67 -8.31
C VAL A 278 -19.62 -8.51 -9.24
N VAL A 279 -19.38 -9.81 -9.31
CA VAL A 279 -20.16 -10.72 -10.16
C VAL A 279 -21.61 -10.76 -9.70
N ARG A 280 -22.54 -10.71 -10.66
CA ARG A 280 -23.96 -10.91 -10.40
C ARG A 280 -24.23 -12.41 -10.23
N GLU A 281 -24.44 -12.82 -8.99
CA GLU A 281 -24.83 -14.20 -8.71
C GLU A 281 -26.28 -14.40 -9.16
N ARG A 282 -26.49 -15.19 -10.21
CA ARG A 282 -27.84 -15.64 -10.58
C ARG A 282 -28.35 -16.48 -9.42
N GLU A 283 -29.54 -16.17 -8.90
CA GLU A 283 -30.18 -17.03 -7.89
C GLU A 283 -30.17 -18.47 -8.42
N ARG A 284 -29.42 -19.36 -7.75
CA ARG A 284 -29.58 -20.79 -8.00
C ARG A 284 -31.03 -21.09 -7.63
N ALA A 285 -31.88 -21.25 -8.63
CA ALA A 285 -33.24 -21.71 -8.47
C ALA A 285 -33.25 -22.88 -7.47
N ARG A 286 -33.95 -22.70 -6.35
CA ARG A 286 -34.20 -23.72 -5.33
C ARG A 286 -35.12 -24.83 -5.88
N THR A 287 -34.76 -25.42 -7.02
CA THR A 287 -35.63 -26.33 -7.78
C THR A 287 -34.87 -27.57 -8.23
N ARG A 288 -34.30 -28.31 -7.27
CA ARG A 288 -33.97 -29.74 -7.46
C ARG A 288 -34.25 -30.52 -6.16
N GLN A 289 -35.49 -30.47 -5.68
CA GLN A 289 -35.94 -31.45 -4.67
C GLN A 289 -37.45 -31.77 -4.69
N ALA A 290 -38.19 -31.38 -5.74
CA ALA A 290 -39.63 -31.67 -5.85
C ALA A 290 -40.01 -32.59 -7.03
N HIS A 291 -39.05 -33.07 -7.84
CA HIS A 291 -39.34 -33.93 -9.00
C HIS A 291 -38.84 -35.38 -8.87
N SER A 292 -38.38 -35.79 -7.69
CA SER A 292 -37.92 -37.17 -7.45
C SER A 292 -38.96 -38.08 -6.80
N THR A 293 -40.16 -37.57 -6.46
CA THR A 293 -41.14 -38.33 -5.65
C THR A 293 -42.37 -38.82 -6.42
N MET A 294 -42.50 -38.55 -7.73
CA MET A 294 -43.66 -39.02 -8.51
C MET A 294 -43.40 -40.23 -9.43
N ASP A 295 -42.13 -40.59 -9.71
CA ASP A 295 -41.81 -41.64 -10.70
C ASP A 295 -41.62 -43.05 -10.12
N SER A 296 -41.75 -43.24 -8.79
CA SER A 296 -41.51 -44.56 -8.17
C SER A 296 -42.77 -45.41 -7.93
N THR A 297 -43.96 -44.91 -8.26
CA THR A 297 -45.24 -45.60 -7.93
C THR A 297 -45.90 -46.35 -9.08
N LEU A 298 -45.35 -46.36 -10.30
CA LEU A 298 -46.01 -46.94 -11.48
C LEU A 298 -45.37 -48.24 -12.04
N SER A 299 -44.41 -48.85 -11.35
CA SER A 299 -43.67 -50.03 -11.87
C SER A 299 -43.87 -51.34 -11.08
N ARG A 300 -44.93 -51.50 -10.27
CA ARG A 300 -45.22 -52.78 -9.60
C ARG A 300 -46.67 -53.22 -9.78
N SER A 301 -47.00 -53.69 -10.98
CA SER A 301 -48.13 -54.60 -11.20
C SER A 301 -47.99 -55.30 -12.57
N THR A 302 -47.31 -56.46 -12.59
CA THR A 302 -47.65 -57.68 -13.35
C THR A 302 -46.73 -58.80 -12.89
#